data_AF-A0A2C9LI64-F1
#
_entry.id   AF-A0A2C9LI64-F1
#
_cell.length_a   1.000
_cell.length_b   1.000
_cell.length_c   1.000
_cell.angle_alpha   90.00
_cell.angle_beta   90.00
_cell.angle_gamma   90.00
#
_symmetry.space_group_name_H-M   'P 1'
#
loop_
_entity.id
_entity.type
_entity.pdbx_description
1 polymer ?
#
loop_
_entity_poly.entity_id
_entity_poly.type
_entity_poly.pdbx_seq_one_letter_code
_entity_poly.pdbx_strand_id
1 'polypeptide(L)'
;MPGSRLYGDKLFSVVGYDPNIHPGISTEFQAAAFRFGHTLVPPGIVTKTIKNGACQDAERDVKAKFTSKPEGGEKTQKVTGIRLCNAYWVPEETVEVENGMDDVIRGLIFTRALKEDNIIVSDLRGKCLMALASLLDKIST
;
A
#
# COMPACT_ATOMS: atom_id res chain seq x y z
N MET A 1 -21.47 -7.67 -0.37
CA MET A 1 -21.55 -6.58 0.63
C MET A 1 -21.54 -5.28 -0.14
N PRO A 2 -22.53 -4.40 0.08
CA PRO A 2 -22.67 -3.16 -0.68
C PRO A 2 -21.43 -2.29 -0.46
N GLY A 3 -20.89 -1.73 -1.54
CA GLY A 3 -19.63 -0.99 -1.55
C GLY A 3 -19.66 0.18 -0.57
N SER A 4 -18.70 0.21 0.34
CA SER A 4 -18.51 1.26 1.33
C SER A 4 -18.09 2.55 0.64
N ARG A 5 -19.05 3.44 0.39
CA ARG A 5 -18.81 4.81 -0.07
C ARG A 5 -18.22 5.61 1.10
N LEU A 6 -17.02 6.20 0.92
CA LEU A 6 -16.26 6.88 2.00
C LEU A 6 -16.99 8.06 2.64
N TYR A 7 -17.89 8.70 1.89
CA TYR A 7 -18.77 9.74 2.38
C TYR A 7 -20.19 9.42 1.90
N GLY A 8 -21.16 9.35 2.81
CA GLY A 8 -22.56 9.07 2.49
C GLY A 8 -23.12 10.07 1.47
N ASP A 9 -24.25 9.70 0.83
CA ASP A 9 -24.84 10.30 -0.39
C ASP A 9 -25.28 11.79 -0.30
N LYS A 10 -24.40 12.67 0.20
CA LYS A 10 -24.59 14.12 0.25
C LYS A 10 -23.46 14.78 -0.52
N LEU A 11 -23.52 14.65 -1.84
CA LEU A 11 -22.84 15.59 -2.73
C LEU A 11 -23.88 16.66 -3.08
N PHE A 12 -23.62 17.90 -2.64
CA PHE A 12 -24.44 19.04 -3.05
C PHE A 12 -24.28 19.26 -4.56
N SER A 13 -25.36 19.64 -5.23
CA SER A 13 -25.33 19.98 -6.66
C SER A 13 -24.34 21.13 -6.87
N VAL A 14 -23.48 21.03 -7.89
CA VAL A 14 -22.50 22.07 -8.20
C VAL A 14 -23.24 23.27 -8.80
N VAL A 15 -23.36 24.36 -8.01
CA VAL A 15 -24.10 25.57 -8.40
C VAL A 15 -23.25 26.52 -9.26
N GLY A 16 -21.92 26.32 -9.32
CA GLY A 16 -20.98 27.14 -10.08
C GLY A 16 -19.78 27.59 -9.25
N TYR A 17 -18.94 28.46 -9.82
CA TYR A 17 -17.82 29.10 -9.11
C TYR A 17 -18.31 30.30 -8.29
N ASP A 18 -17.94 30.34 -7.01
CA ASP A 18 -18.21 31.47 -6.12
C ASP A 18 -16.87 32.10 -5.68
N PRO A 19 -16.58 33.36 -6.07
CA PRO A 19 -15.32 34.03 -5.71
C PRO A 19 -15.23 34.39 -4.21
N ASN A 20 -16.32 34.30 -3.44
CA ASN A 20 -16.32 34.65 -2.02
C ASN A 20 -15.93 33.46 -1.11
N ILE A 21 -15.73 32.27 -1.66
CA ILE A 21 -15.34 31.09 -0.92
C ILE A 21 -13.82 31.02 -0.85
N HIS A 22 -13.26 30.87 0.36
CA HIS A 22 -11.84 30.61 0.55
C HIS A 22 -11.56 29.10 0.37
N PRO A 23 -10.86 28.68 -0.71
CA PRO A 23 -10.62 27.26 -0.99
C PRO A 23 -9.44 26.67 -0.19
N GLY A 24 -8.86 27.43 0.75
CA GLY A 24 -7.73 26.98 1.54
C GLY A 24 -8.06 25.76 2.41
N ILE A 25 -7.14 24.81 2.46
CA ILE A 25 -7.27 23.60 3.27
C ILE A 25 -7.09 23.95 4.74
N SER A 26 -8.07 23.57 5.56
CA SER A 26 -8.00 23.80 7.01
C SER A 26 -7.04 22.81 7.67
N THR A 27 -6.44 23.21 8.80
CA THR A 27 -5.46 22.35 9.51
C THR A 27 -6.14 21.10 10.07
N GLU A 28 -7.41 21.21 10.45
CA GLU A 28 -8.25 20.14 10.97
C GLU A 28 -8.56 19.14 9.85
N PHE A 29 -8.89 19.64 8.66
CA PHE A 29 -9.12 18.78 7.50
C PHE A 29 -7.84 18.03 7.12
N GLN A 30 -6.69 18.72 7.06
CA GLN A 30 -5.41 18.09 6.77
C GLN A 30 -5.10 16.99 7.81
N ALA A 31 -5.23 17.30 9.10
CA ALA A 31 -5.01 16.39 10.20
C ALA A 31 -5.93 15.16 10.17
N ALA A 32 -7.20 15.33 9.77
CA ALA A 32 -8.19 14.26 9.68
C ALA A 32 -7.97 13.41 8.42
N ALA A 33 -7.82 14.04 7.25
CA ALA A 33 -7.65 13.36 5.97
C ALA A 33 -6.41 12.45 5.95
N PHE A 34 -5.27 12.93 6.48
CA PHE A 34 -4.06 12.12 6.55
C PHE A 34 -4.18 10.93 7.53
N ARG A 35 -4.88 11.09 8.65
CA ARG A 35 -5.00 10.03 9.66
C ARG A 35 -6.05 8.98 9.30
N PHE A 36 -7.16 9.41 8.72
CA PHE A 36 -8.22 8.51 8.29
C PHE A 36 -7.73 7.54 7.19
N GLY A 37 -6.86 8.02 6.28
CA GLY A 37 -6.22 7.15 5.31
C GLY A 37 -5.42 6.02 5.96
N HIS A 38 -4.66 6.30 7.02
CA HIS A 38 -3.80 5.31 7.69
C HIS A 38 -4.56 4.19 8.40
N THR A 39 -5.83 4.37 8.76
CA THR A 39 -6.65 3.30 9.35
C THR A 39 -7.15 2.31 8.31
N LEU A 40 -7.24 2.72 7.04
CA LEU A 40 -7.73 1.89 5.93
C LEU A 40 -6.64 1.05 5.26
N VAL A 41 -5.37 1.30 5.56
CA VAL A 41 -4.24 0.66 4.86
C VAL A 41 -4.11 -0.81 5.25
N PRO A 42 -4.13 -1.77 4.29
CA PRO A 42 -3.91 -3.18 4.56
C PRO A 42 -2.43 -3.52 4.88
N PRO A 43 -2.16 -4.56 5.69
CA PRO A 43 -0.79 -5.03 5.98
C PRO A 43 -0.01 -5.51 4.76
N GLY A 44 -0.71 -5.82 3.68
CA GLY A 44 -0.14 -6.32 2.45
C GLY A 44 -1.23 -6.53 1.42
N ILE A 45 -0.80 -6.74 0.18
CA ILE A 45 -1.66 -6.95 -0.97
C ILE A 45 -1.26 -8.24 -1.67
N VAL A 46 -2.23 -8.95 -2.23
CA VAL A 46 -1.96 -10.09 -3.12
C VAL A 46 -1.78 -9.57 -4.53
N THR A 47 -0.87 -10.14 -5.31
CA THR A 47 -0.74 -9.80 -6.74
C THR A 47 -1.54 -10.80 -7.57
N LYS A 48 -2.25 -10.31 -8.60
CA LYS A 48 -3.21 -11.13 -9.37
C LYS A 48 -2.88 -11.10 -10.85
N THR A 49 -2.67 -12.26 -11.46
CA THR A 49 -2.49 -12.44 -12.90
C THR A 49 -3.75 -13.01 -13.53
N ILE A 50 -4.00 -12.67 -14.80
CA ILE A 50 -5.04 -13.30 -15.60
C ILE A 50 -4.38 -14.34 -16.51
N LYS A 51 -4.70 -15.62 -16.31
CA LYS A 51 -4.23 -16.73 -17.16
C LYS A 51 -5.41 -17.59 -17.56
N ASN A 52 -5.52 -17.95 -18.83
CA ASN A 52 -6.62 -18.77 -19.37
C ASN A 52 -8.02 -18.24 -19.01
N GLY A 53 -8.19 -16.91 -18.97
CA GLY A 53 -9.46 -16.26 -18.59
C GLY A 53 -9.82 -16.37 -17.10
N ALA A 54 -8.95 -16.93 -16.26
CA ALA A 54 -9.14 -17.04 -14.82
C ALA A 54 -8.23 -16.06 -14.05
N CYS A 55 -8.74 -15.54 -12.94
CA CYS A 55 -7.96 -14.71 -12.01
C CYS A 55 -7.19 -15.64 -11.05
N GLN A 56 -5.87 -15.60 -11.10
CA GLN A 56 -4.98 -16.44 -10.31
C GLN A 56 -4.00 -15.58 -9.51
N ASP A 57 -3.50 -16.10 -8.40
CA ASP A 57 -2.42 -15.43 -7.65
C ASP A 57 -1.15 -15.42 -8.49
N ALA A 58 -0.54 -14.25 -8.65
CA ALA A 58 0.72 -14.09 -9.34
C ALA A 58 1.86 -14.52 -8.41
N GLU A 59 2.57 -15.58 -8.77
CA GLU A 59 3.82 -15.96 -8.12
C GLU A 59 4.96 -15.13 -8.70
N ARG A 60 5.73 -14.49 -7.83
CA ARG A 60 6.91 -13.70 -8.21
C ARG A 60 8.13 -14.15 -7.44
N ASP A 61 9.25 -14.18 -8.13
CA ASP A 61 10.56 -14.49 -7.58
C ASP A 61 11.18 -13.19 -7.07
N VAL A 62 11.13 -12.96 -5.75
CA VAL A 62 11.76 -11.79 -5.14
C VAL A 62 13.09 -12.17 -4.51
N LYS A 63 14.10 -11.31 -4.73
CA LYS A 63 15.35 -11.37 -3.97
C LYS A 63 15.01 -10.95 -2.55
N ALA A 64 15.13 -11.87 -1.60
CA ALA A 64 14.87 -11.64 -0.18
C ALA A 64 15.87 -10.65 0.45
N LYS A 65 15.87 -9.37 0.02
CA LYS A 65 16.77 -8.33 0.54
C LYS A 65 16.39 -7.91 1.98
N PHE A 66 15.18 -8.21 2.43
CA PHE A 66 14.64 -7.82 3.75
C PHE A 66 13.86 -8.94 4.44
N THR A 67 14.44 -10.15 4.52
CA THR A 67 13.86 -11.21 5.36
C THR A 67 14.49 -11.21 6.75
N SER A 68 13.70 -11.54 7.76
CA SER A 68 14.12 -11.65 9.17
C SER A 68 15.07 -12.81 9.46
N LYS A 69 15.69 -13.41 8.44
CA LYS A 69 16.68 -14.47 8.61
C LYS A 69 18.07 -13.81 8.64
N PRO A 70 18.92 -14.14 9.62
CA PRO A 70 20.26 -13.56 9.77
C PRO A 70 21.26 -13.99 8.68
N GLU A 71 20.86 -14.85 7.73
CA GLU A 71 21.69 -15.26 6.61
C GLU A 71 21.39 -14.36 5.40
N GLY A 72 22.41 -13.65 4.94
CA GLY A 72 22.38 -12.64 3.88
C GLY A 72 21.48 -12.96 2.68
N GLY A 73 20.77 -11.92 2.24
CA GLY A 73 19.74 -11.94 1.22
C GLY A 73 20.23 -12.21 -0.19
N GLU A 74 20.41 -13.49 -0.54
CA GLU A 74 20.56 -13.93 -1.93
C GLU A 74 19.72 -15.17 -2.28
N LYS A 75 18.77 -15.55 -1.42
CA LYS A 75 17.82 -16.63 -1.75
C LYS A 75 16.57 -16.01 -2.40
N THR A 76 16.34 -16.36 -3.67
CA THR A 76 15.09 -16.06 -4.38
C THR A 76 13.94 -16.79 -3.69
N GLN A 77 12.94 -16.05 -3.23
CA GLN A 77 11.74 -16.63 -2.63
C GLN A 77 10.54 -16.37 -3.54
N LYS A 78 9.74 -17.41 -3.75
CA LYS A 78 8.44 -17.30 -4.41
C LYS A 78 7.45 -16.65 -3.46
N VAL A 79 6.97 -15.46 -3.81
CA VAL A 79 5.96 -14.73 -3.07
C VAL A 79 4.73 -14.49 -3.93
N THR A 80 3.55 -14.57 -3.33
CA THR A 80 2.25 -14.37 -3.99
C THR A 80 1.68 -12.97 -3.75
N GLY A 81 2.41 -12.11 -3.05
CA GLY A 81 1.95 -10.78 -2.65
C GLY A 81 3.06 -9.93 -2.06
N ILE A 82 2.73 -8.67 -1.80
CA ILE A 82 3.62 -7.65 -1.25
C ILE A 82 3.23 -7.39 0.20
N ARG A 83 4.20 -7.48 1.11
CA ARG A 83 4.02 -7.04 2.50
C ARG A 83 4.34 -5.56 2.61
N LEU A 84 3.46 -4.78 3.24
CA LEU A 84 3.59 -3.33 3.32
C LEU A 84 4.92 -2.89 3.98
N CYS A 85 5.34 -3.54 5.08
CA CYS A 85 6.58 -3.15 5.76
C CYS A 85 7.84 -3.28 4.90
N ASN A 86 7.82 -4.12 3.88
CA ASN A 86 8.96 -4.39 3.00
C ASN A 86 8.85 -3.66 1.65
N ALA A 87 7.74 -2.96 1.39
CA ALA A 87 7.46 -2.29 0.13
C ALA A 87 7.88 -0.81 0.12
N TYR A 88 8.24 -0.25 1.28
CA TYR A 88 8.62 1.15 1.37
C TYR A 88 9.95 1.39 0.64
N TRP A 89 9.90 2.28 -0.36
CA TRP A 89 11.07 2.72 -1.14
C TRP A 89 11.76 1.61 -1.95
N VAL A 90 11.01 0.60 -2.39
CA VAL A 90 11.52 -0.50 -3.24
C VAL A 90 10.82 -0.49 -4.61
N PRO A 91 11.29 0.29 -5.60
CA PRO A 91 10.69 0.30 -6.93
C PRO A 91 10.98 -0.98 -7.72
N GLU A 92 12.11 -1.62 -7.43
CA GLU A 92 12.67 -2.76 -8.16
C GLU A 92 11.68 -3.91 -8.35
N GLU A 93 10.96 -4.30 -7.28
CA GLU A 93 10.01 -5.42 -7.31
C GLU A 93 8.80 -5.20 -8.25
N THR A 94 8.56 -3.95 -8.65
CA THR A 94 7.44 -3.57 -9.53
C THR A 94 7.88 -3.21 -10.94
N VAL A 95 9.14 -2.79 -11.13
CA VAL A 95 9.68 -2.31 -12.41
C VAL A 95 10.45 -3.40 -13.17
N GLU A 96 11.15 -4.32 -12.47
CA GLU A 96 11.93 -5.38 -13.14
C GLU A 96 11.07 -6.55 -13.65
N VAL A 97 9.84 -6.69 -13.16
CA VAL A 97 8.96 -7.83 -13.50
C VAL A 97 8.07 -7.45 -14.68
N GLU A 98 8.07 -8.28 -15.74
CA GLU A 98 7.11 -8.13 -16.85
C GLU A 98 5.66 -8.15 -16.34
N ASN A 99 4.88 -7.13 -16.68
CA ASN A 99 3.51 -6.91 -16.19
C ASN A 99 3.38 -6.72 -14.66
N GLY A 100 4.48 -6.40 -13.96
CA GLY A 100 4.50 -6.26 -12.50
C GLY A 100 3.51 -5.22 -11.97
N MET A 101 3.32 -4.11 -12.70
CA MET A 101 2.35 -3.07 -12.32
C MET A 101 0.89 -3.53 -12.48
N ASP A 102 0.55 -4.20 -13.57
CA ASP A 102 -0.80 -4.72 -13.81
C ASP A 102 -1.22 -5.74 -12.73
N ASP A 103 -0.29 -6.62 -12.34
CA ASP A 103 -0.56 -7.62 -11.31
C ASP A 103 -0.77 -6.99 -9.92
N VAL A 104 -0.08 -5.88 -9.65
CA VAL A 104 -0.30 -5.06 -8.45
C VAL A 104 -1.64 -4.34 -8.51
N ILE A 105 -1.99 -3.70 -9.62
CA ILE A 105 -3.27 -2.99 -9.80
C ILE A 105 -4.45 -3.96 -9.64
N ARG A 106 -4.40 -5.12 -10.29
CA ARG A 106 -5.41 -6.18 -10.14
C ARG A 106 -5.48 -6.68 -8.69
N GLY A 107 -4.33 -6.78 -8.05
CA GLY A 107 -4.20 -7.06 -6.63
C GLY A 107 -4.92 -6.05 -5.72
N LEU A 108 -4.76 -4.76 -6.01
CA LEU A 108 -5.40 -3.67 -5.28
C LEU A 108 -6.92 -3.66 -5.46
N ILE A 109 -7.40 -3.96 -6.67
CA ILE A 109 -8.84 -4.09 -6.93
C ILE A 109 -9.45 -5.25 -6.14
N PHE A 110 -8.70 -6.36 -6.00
CA PHE A 110 -9.17 -7.53 -5.26
C PHE A 110 -9.05 -7.37 -3.73
N THR A 111 -8.03 -6.64 -3.27
CA THR A 111 -7.74 -6.50 -1.84
C THR A 111 -8.71 -5.51 -1.19
N ARG A 112 -9.36 -5.93 -0.11
CA ARG A 112 -10.21 -5.04 0.68
C ARG A 112 -9.36 -4.16 1.60
N ALA A 113 -9.77 -2.90 1.74
CA ALA A 113 -9.22 -2.01 2.76
C ALA A 113 -9.48 -2.54 4.17
N LEU A 114 -8.69 -2.08 5.13
CA LEU A 114 -8.96 -2.35 6.53
C LEU A 114 -10.23 -1.64 7.01
N LYS A 115 -10.72 -2.08 8.17
CA LYS A 115 -11.88 -1.47 8.82
C LYS A 115 -11.53 -0.09 9.38
N GLU A 116 -12.46 0.84 9.28
CA GLU A 116 -12.39 2.20 9.82
C GLU A 116 -12.45 2.21 11.36
N ASP A 117 -11.39 1.74 12.02
CA ASP A 117 -11.27 1.71 13.48
C ASP A 117 -10.03 2.49 13.95
N ASN A 118 -9.89 2.68 15.27
CA ASN A 118 -8.70 3.28 15.90
C ASN A 118 -7.47 2.34 15.91
N ILE A 119 -7.53 1.19 15.25
CA ILE A 119 -6.47 0.18 15.24
C ILE A 119 -5.67 0.30 13.95
N ILE A 120 -4.42 0.73 14.07
CA ILE A 120 -3.46 0.78 12.96
C ILE A 120 -2.66 -0.52 12.90
N VAL A 121 -2.45 -1.02 11.68
CA VAL A 121 -1.66 -2.22 11.37
C VAL A 121 -0.23 -2.11 11.92
N SER A 122 0.33 -3.23 12.39
CA SER A 122 1.70 -3.30 12.93
C SER A 122 2.79 -2.84 11.96
N ASP A 123 2.58 -3.03 10.65
CA ASP A 123 3.48 -2.61 9.59
C ASP A 123 3.67 -1.08 9.57
N LEU A 124 2.61 -0.31 9.88
CA LEU A 124 2.65 1.14 10.04
C LEU A 124 3.09 1.58 11.44
N ARG A 125 2.72 0.82 12.49
CA ARG A 125 2.93 1.21 13.90
C ARG A 125 4.39 1.14 14.37
N GLY A 126 5.22 0.27 13.77
CA GLY A 126 6.60 0.08 14.25
C GLY A 126 7.60 -0.48 13.24
N LYS A 127 7.19 -0.74 11.99
CA LYS A 127 8.06 -1.30 10.93
C LYS A 127 8.11 -0.42 9.68
N CYS A 128 7.51 0.76 9.72
CA CYS A 128 7.34 1.66 8.58
C CYS A 128 8.66 2.22 8.01
N LEU A 129 9.79 1.99 8.70
CA LEU A 129 11.08 2.62 8.43
C LEU A 129 12.25 1.63 8.47
N MET A 130 12.06 0.40 7.99
CA MET A 130 13.18 -0.52 7.73
C MET A 130 14.24 0.08 6.77
N ALA A 131 13.89 1.14 6.02
CA ALA A 131 14.85 1.92 5.23
C ALA A 131 15.97 2.53 6.10
N LEU A 132 15.65 3.10 7.28
CA LEU A 132 16.63 3.71 8.18
C LEU A 132 17.51 2.64 8.85
N ALA A 133 16.95 1.47 9.19
CA ALA A 133 17.72 0.34 9.70
C ALA A 133 18.73 -0.18 8.67
N SER A 134 18.33 -0.34 7.40
CA SER A 134 19.24 -0.79 6.35
C SER A 134 20.31 0.24 5.95
N LEU A 135 20.03 1.53 6.15
CA LEU A 135 21.00 2.60 5.93
C LEU A 135 22.02 2.67 7.09
N LEU A 136 21.58 2.49 8.33
CA LEU A 136 22.46 2.41 9.50
C LEU A 136 23.36 1.17 9.44
N ASP A 137 22.83 0.01 9.05
CA ASP A 137 23.63 -1.21 8.86
C ASP A 137 24.69 -1.04 7.75
N LYS A 138 24.39 -0.26 6.70
CA LYS A 138 25.36 0.04 5.63
C LYS A 138 26.38 1.13 5.96
N ILE A 139 26.16 1.94 6.98
CA ILE A 139 27.11 2.97 7.44
C ILE A 139 28.04 2.43 8.55
N SER A 140 27.65 1.32 9.20
CA SER A 140 28.43 0.65 10.26
C SER A 140 29.45 -0.39 9.76
N THR A 141 29.76 -0.42 8.47
CA THR A 141 30.83 -1.27 7.88
C THR A 141 31.80 -0.40 7.10
#